data_AF-A0A535Z3Z9-F1
#
_entry.id   AF-A0A535Z3Z9-F1
#
_cell.length_a   1.000
_cell.length_b   1.000
_cell.length_c   1.000
_cell.angle_alpha   90.00
_cell.angle_beta   90.00
_cell.angle_gamma   90.00
#
_symmetry.space_group_name_H-M   'P 1'
#
loop_
_entity.id
_entity.type
_entity.pdbx_description
1 polymer ?
#
loop_
_entity_poly.entity_id
_entity_poly.type
_entity_poly.pdbx_seq_one_letter_code
_entity_poly.pdbx_strand_id
1 'polypeptide(L)'
;NQRSGVLVLSESAGAHEELGAHTVTINPFDVEITARALHRALQMSPVEREQRSQAIKQIVATNDVARWIRHQLEDIRSVTPPLRPLSGPSDAQPTGFTDAAKDKRRGNAPAWLRRALGVAEQPR
;
A
#
# COMPACT_ATOMS: atom_id res chain seq x y z
N ASN A 1 15.32 15.39 -17.62
CA ASN A 1 15.67 15.67 -19.03
C ASN A 1 15.89 17.18 -19.20
N GLN A 2 17.08 17.60 -19.64
CA GLN A 2 17.47 19.02 -19.83
C GLN A 2 17.52 19.46 -21.30
N ARG A 3 17.20 18.57 -22.25
CA ARG A 3 17.32 18.81 -23.71
C ARG A 3 16.00 18.67 -24.45
N SER A 4 14.89 18.76 -23.73
CA SER A 4 13.53 18.70 -24.30
C SER A 4 13.35 17.48 -25.20
N GLY A 5 13.61 16.30 -24.62
CA GLY A 5 13.33 15.05 -25.30
C GLY A 5 11.82 14.79 -25.37
N VAL A 6 11.40 14.13 -26.43
CA VAL A 6 10.01 13.70 -26.62
C VAL A 6 9.77 12.41 -25.85
N LEU A 7 8.62 12.31 -25.17
CA LEU A 7 8.19 11.09 -24.51
C LEU A 7 7.34 10.26 -25.48
N VAL A 8 7.79 9.05 -25.78
CA VAL A 8 6.99 8.00 -26.41
C VAL A 8 6.42 7.13 -25.30
N LEU A 9 5.09 6.95 -25.24
CA LEU A 9 4.43 6.33 -24.11
C LEU A 9 3.38 5.32 -24.57
N SER A 10 3.39 4.14 -23.96
CA SER A 10 2.35 3.13 -24.17
C SER A 10 0.99 3.64 -23.70
N GLU A 11 -0.07 3.39 -24.46
CA GLU A 11 -1.47 3.62 -24.02
C GLU A 11 -1.84 2.83 -22.77
N SER A 12 -1.19 1.69 -22.55
CA SER A 12 -1.42 0.83 -21.38
C SER A 12 -0.58 1.21 -20.16
N ALA A 13 0.31 2.19 -20.27
CA ALA A 13 1.09 2.65 -19.12
C ALA A 13 0.16 3.41 -18.16
N GLY A 14 0.23 3.14 -16.85
CA GLY A 14 -0.57 3.89 -15.87
C GLY A 14 -0.34 5.41 -15.91
N ALA A 15 0.86 5.85 -16.31
CA ALA A 15 1.16 7.27 -16.51
C ALA A 15 0.51 7.88 -17.76
N HIS A 16 -0.08 7.08 -18.65
CA HIS A 16 -0.70 7.54 -19.88
C HIS A 16 -1.97 8.35 -19.63
N GLU A 17 -2.75 7.98 -18.62
CA GLU A 17 -3.95 8.72 -18.23
C GLU A 17 -3.63 10.19 -17.90
N GLU A 18 -2.47 10.44 -17.30
CA GLU A 18 -2.05 11.80 -16.93
C GLU A 18 -1.21 12.49 -18.01
N LEU A 19 -0.30 11.76 -18.67
CA LEU A 19 0.70 12.36 -19.55
C LEU A 19 0.35 12.25 -21.05
N GLY A 20 -0.57 11.35 -21.41
CA GLY A 20 -0.84 10.93 -22.79
C GLY A 20 -1.11 12.06 -23.77
N ALA A 21 -1.76 13.14 -23.30
CA ALA A 21 -2.04 14.33 -24.11
C ALA A 21 -0.77 15.02 -24.66
N HIS A 22 0.38 14.83 -24.03
CA HIS A 22 1.64 15.48 -24.41
C HIS A 22 2.69 14.50 -24.96
N THR A 23 2.39 13.21 -25.02
CA THR A 23 3.31 12.18 -25.54
C THR A 23 3.05 11.83 -27.00
N VAL A 24 3.96 11.03 -27.57
CA VAL A 24 3.65 10.21 -28.74
C VAL A 24 3.14 8.86 -28.22
N THR A 25 1.82 8.68 -28.27
CA THR A 25 1.18 7.45 -27.79
C THR A 25 1.41 6.29 -28.75
N ILE A 26 1.67 5.11 -28.20
CA ILE A 26 1.84 3.85 -28.96
C ILE A 26 1.08 2.70 -28.30
N ASN A 27 0.73 1.69 -29.09
CA ASN A 27 0.46 0.34 -28.60
C ASN A 27 1.80 -0.42 -28.56
N PRO A 28 2.23 -0.99 -27.42
CA PRO A 28 3.55 -1.59 -27.27
C PRO A 28 3.71 -2.93 -28.00
N PHE A 29 2.61 -3.53 -28.45
CA PHE A 29 2.63 -4.79 -29.21
C PHE A 29 2.74 -4.55 -30.72
N ASP A 30 2.66 -3.30 -31.17
CA ASP A 30 2.87 -2.93 -32.57
C ASP A 30 4.27 -2.33 -32.75
N VAL A 31 5.21 -3.18 -33.19
CA VAL A 31 6.60 -2.81 -33.42
C VAL A 31 6.74 -1.76 -34.53
N GLU A 32 5.88 -1.82 -35.55
CA GLU A 32 5.96 -0.94 -36.71
C GLU A 32 5.47 0.47 -36.36
N ILE A 33 4.36 0.58 -35.63
CA ILE A 33 3.90 1.85 -35.06
C ILE A 33 4.96 2.41 -34.11
N THR A 34 5.58 1.58 -33.28
CA THR A 34 6.63 2.03 -32.35
C THR A 34 7.83 2.61 -33.11
N ALA A 35 8.29 1.96 -34.18
CA ALA A 35 9.38 2.47 -35.01
C ALA A 35 9.02 3.82 -35.67
N ARG A 36 7.81 3.95 -36.22
CA ARG A 36 7.32 5.22 -36.77
C ARG A 36 7.22 6.32 -35.72
N ALA A 37 6.75 5.99 -34.51
CA ALA A 37 6.65 6.93 -33.40
C ALA A 37 8.02 7.47 -32.99
N LEU A 38 9.03 6.60 -32.88
CA LEU A 38 10.41 7.00 -32.60
C LEU A 38 10.97 7.88 -33.72
N HIS A 39 10.77 7.50 -34.98
CA HIS A 39 11.20 8.30 -36.13
C HIS A 39 10.59 9.71 -36.10
N ARG A 40 9.26 9.79 -35.91
CA ARG A 40 8.54 11.05 -35.76
C ARG A 40 9.10 11.87 -34.61
N ALA A 41 9.28 11.27 -33.43
CA ALA A 41 9.80 11.95 -32.24
C ALA A 41 11.20 12.56 -32.47
N LEU A 42 12.07 11.87 -33.22
CA LEU A 42 13.40 12.35 -33.57
C LEU A 42 13.38 13.48 -34.60
N GLN A 43 12.37 13.53 -35.47
CA GLN A 43 12.19 14.56 -36.48
C GLN A 43 11.39 15.78 -36.01
N MET A 44 10.78 15.73 -34.82
CA MET A 44 10.00 16.86 -34.28
C MET A 44 10.86 18.13 -34.17
N SER A 45 10.26 19.26 -34.54
CA SER A 45 10.91 20.56 -34.44
C SER A 45 11.29 20.88 -32.99
N PRO A 46 12.36 21.66 -32.75
CA PRO A 46 12.75 22.06 -31.40
C PRO A 46 11.60 22.72 -30.61
N VAL A 47 10.75 23.49 -31.27
CA VAL A 47 9.60 24.18 -30.66
C VAL A 47 8.56 23.18 -30.15
N GLU A 48 8.18 22.20 -30.97
CA GLU A 48 7.20 21.17 -30.56
C GLU A 48 7.76 20.32 -29.40
N ARG A 49 9.05 19.98 -29.48
CA ARG A 49 9.74 19.22 -28.44
C ARG A 49 9.76 19.96 -27.11
N GLU A 50 10.02 21.26 -27.12
CA GLU A 50 10.00 22.11 -25.94
C GLU A 50 8.61 22.15 -25.32
N GLN A 51 7.58 22.43 -26.12
CA GLN A 51 6.19 22.53 -25.65
C GLN A 51 5.73 21.25 -24.95
N ARG A 52 5.94 20.08 -25.58
CA ARG A 52 5.62 18.78 -25.00
C ARG A 52 6.41 18.52 -23.71
N SER A 53 7.71 18.79 -23.73
CA SER A 53 8.57 18.55 -22.56
C SER A 53 8.18 19.42 -21.37
N GLN A 54 7.85 20.69 -21.59
CA GLN A 54 7.43 21.59 -20.52
C GLN A 54 6.08 21.19 -19.91
N ALA A 55 5.11 20.82 -20.74
CA ALA A 55 3.82 20.34 -20.26
C ALA A 55 3.97 19.08 -19.37
N ILE A 56 4.77 18.11 -19.81
CA ILE A 56 5.05 16.89 -19.02
C ILE A 56 5.72 17.25 -17.68
N LYS A 57 6.72 18.16 -17.69
CA LYS A 57 7.40 18.60 -16.46
C LYS A 57 6.42 19.26 -15.48
N GLN A 58 5.48 20.06 -15.97
CA GLN A 58 4.48 20.72 -15.14
C GLN A 58 3.54 19.71 -14.48
N ILE A 59 3.06 18.72 -15.23
CA ILE A 59 2.19 17.66 -14.70
C ILE A 59 2.93 16.86 -13.62
N VAL A 60 4.14 16.39 -13.92
CA VAL A 60 4.95 15.61 -12.97
C VAL A 60 5.29 16.41 -11.72
N ALA A 61 5.64 17.70 -11.84
CA ALA A 61 5.93 18.57 -10.70
C ALA A 61 4.70 18.80 -9.79
N THR A 62 3.49 18.69 -10.35
CA THR A 62 2.24 18.85 -9.60
C THR A 62 1.85 17.55 -8.88
N ASN A 63 2.25 16.40 -9.42
CA ASN A 63 1.92 15.06 -8.91
C ASN A 63 3.07 14.49 -8.04
N ASP A 64 3.36 15.17 -6.94
CA ASP A 64 4.42 14.84 -5.99
C ASP A 64 4.13 13.57 -5.16
N VAL A 65 5.15 12.72 -4.98
CA VAL A 65 5.11 11.49 -4.16
C VAL A 65 4.72 11.80 -2.72
N ALA A 66 5.18 12.92 -2.15
CA ALA A 66 4.80 13.26 -0.79
C ALA A 66 3.29 13.56 -0.68
N ARG A 67 2.70 14.16 -1.72
CA ARG A 67 1.23 14.35 -1.79
C ARG A 67 0.51 13.01 -1.87
N TRP A 68 0.98 12.09 -2.71
CA TRP A 68 0.41 10.74 -2.81
C TRP A 68 0.43 10.01 -1.46
N ILE A 69 1.58 9.96 -0.75
CA ILE A 69 1.68 9.29 0.55
C ILE A 69 0.72 9.92 1.57
N ARG A 70 0.62 11.26 1.60
CA ARG A 70 -0.31 11.95 2.50
C ARG A 70 -1.76 11.53 2.25
N HIS A 71 -2.20 11.54 1.00
CA HIS A 71 -3.56 11.12 0.64
C HIS A 71 -3.80 9.67 1.04
N GLN A 72 -2.85 8.76 0.79
CA GLN A 72 -3.04 7.35 1.16
C GLN A 72 -3.13 7.14 2.68
N LEU A 73 -2.34 7.86 3.47
CA LEU A 73 -2.44 7.81 4.93
C LEU A 73 -3.76 8.39 5.44
N GLU A 74 -4.26 9.46 4.81
CA GLU A 74 -5.55 10.06 5.13
C GLU A 74 -6.71 9.12 4.80
N ASP A 75 -6.68 8.51 3.61
CA ASP A 75 -7.66 7.51 3.17
C ASP A 75 -7.71 6.33 4.14
N ILE A 76 -6.55 5.76 4.50
CA ILE A 76 -6.47 4.65 5.46
C ILE A 76 -7.06 5.06 6.82
N ARG A 77 -6.76 6.26 7.31
CA ARG A 77 -7.33 6.77 8.57
C ARG A 77 -8.85 6.93 8.49
N SER A 78 -9.39 7.31 7.33
CA SER A 78 -10.82 7.51 7.13
C SER A 78 -11.60 6.19 7.17
N VAL A 79 -11.00 5.09 6.70
CA VAL A 79 -11.64 3.76 6.65
C VAL A 79 -11.28 2.84 7.82
N THR A 80 -10.28 3.20 8.62
CA THR A 80 -9.89 2.41 9.80
C THR A 80 -10.76 2.83 10.98
N PRO A 81 -11.62 1.94 11.53
CA PRO A 81 -12.34 2.23 12.74
C PRO A 81 -11.34 2.51 13.88
N PRO A 82 -11.67 3.36 14.87
CA PRO A 82 -10.81 3.54 16.02
C PRO A 82 -10.48 2.17 16.61
N LEU A 83 -9.19 1.94 16.89
CA LEU A 83 -8.76 0.72 17.56
C LEU A 83 -9.63 0.56 18.79
N ARG A 84 -10.47 -0.48 18.80
CA ARG A 84 -11.20 -0.86 20.01
C ARG A 84 -10.12 -0.99 21.08
N PRO A 85 -10.24 -0.29 22.23
CA PRO A 85 -9.30 -0.51 23.31
C PRO A 85 -9.21 -2.02 23.47
N LEU A 86 -7.99 -2.55 23.46
CA LEU A 86 -7.81 -3.89 23.99
C LEU A 86 -8.32 -3.77 25.42
N SER A 87 -9.54 -4.24 25.65
CA SER A 87 -9.95 -4.61 26.99
C SER A 87 -8.81 -5.50 27.44
N GLY A 88 -7.97 -5.00 28.35
CA GLY A 88 -7.05 -5.87 29.08
C GLY A 88 -7.84 -7.04 29.65
N PRO A 89 -7.19 -8.10 30.14
CA PRO A 89 -7.88 -9.22 30.78
C PRO A 89 -8.67 -8.73 32.01
N SER A 90 -9.88 -8.24 31.75
CA SER A 90 -10.80 -7.57 32.65
C SER A 90 -12.25 -7.84 32.22
N ASP A 91 -12.48 -8.88 31.41
CA ASP A 91 -13.75 -9.62 31.36
C ASP A 91 -13.67 -10.93 32.17
N ALA A 92 -12.56 -11.12 32.91
CA ALA A 92 -12.45 -12.12 33.95
C ALA A 92 -11.57 -11.55 35.07
N GLN A 93 -12.16 -10.75 35.95
CA GLN A 93 -11.67 -10.73 37.32
C GLN A 93 -12.23 -11.98 38.01
N PRO A 94 -11.43 -13.03 38.25
CA PRO A 94 -11.77 -13.96 39.31
C PRO A 94 -11.62 -13.19 40.62
N THR A 95 -12.74 -12.84 41.23
CA THR A 95 -12.82 -12.47 42.64
C THR A 95 -12.30 -13.65 43.46
N GLY A 96 -11.00 -13.71 43.70
CA GLY A 96 -10.40 -14.89 44.32
C GLY A 96 -8.89 -14.85 44.46
N PHE A 97 -8.28 -13.68 44.70
CA PHE A 97 -6.85 -13.59 45.01
C PHE A 97 -6.52 -13.98 46.47
N THR A 98 -7.43 -14.62 47.19
CA THR A 98 -7.21 -15.03 48.59
C THR A 98 -7.07 -16.54 48.80
N ASP A 99 -7.31 -17.40 47.81
CA ASP A 99 -7.34 -18.86 48.05
C ASP A 99 -6.24 -19.70 47.37
N ALA A 100 -5.37 -19.07 46.58
CA ALA A 100 -4.23 -19.78 45.95
C ALA A 100 -3.12 -20.19 46.93
N ALA A 101 -3.18 -19.75 48.20
CA ALA A 101 -2.18 -20.06 49.21
C ALA A 101 -2.38 -21.42 49.91
N LYS A 102 -3.56 -22.06 49.80
CA LYS A 102 -3.85 -23.31 50.51
C LYS A 102 -3.59 -24.59 49.70
N ASP A 103 -3.56 -24.52 48.38
CA ASP A 103 -3.47 -25.71 47.52
C ASP A 103 -2.02 -26.06 47.09
N LYS A 104 -1.09 -26.02 48.05
CA LYS A 104 0.32 -26.40 47.84
C LYS A 104 0.67 -27.79 48.34
N ARG A 105 -0.31 -28.55 48.86
CA ARG A 105 -0.08 -29.87 49.49
C ARG A 105 -0.37 -31.08 48.61
N ARG A 106 -0.79 -30.89 47.37
CA ARG A 106 -0.90 -31.96 46.38
C ARG A 106 -0.30 -31.41 45.09
N GLY A 107 0.75 -32.03 44.58
CA GLY A 107 1.51 -31.56 43.42
C GLY A 107 0.74 -31.64 42.10
N ASN A 108 -0.46 -31.06 42.05
CA ASN A 108 -1.28 -31.00 40.85
C ASN A 108 -1.49 -29.55 40.43
N ALA A 109 -1.46 -29.31 39.12
CA ALA A 109 -1.65 -27.98 38.56
C ALA A 109 -3.06 -27.45 38.84
N PRO A 110 -3.23 -26.13 39.07
CA PRO A 110 -4.54 -25.53 39.28
C PRO A 110 -5.52 -25.84 38.13
N ALA A 111 -6.81 -26.00 38.46
CA ALA A 111 -7.83 -26.44 37.51
C ALA A 111 -7.93 -25.57 36.23
N TRP A 112 -7.72 -24.26 36.35
CA TRP A 112 -7.74 -23.34 35.21
C TRP A 112 -6.57 -23.59 34.23
N LEU A 113 -5.40 -23.96 34.75
CA LEU A 113 -4.21 -24.25 33.94
C LEU A 113 -4.36 -25.58 33.20
N ARG A 114 -4.96 -26.58 33.86
CA ARG A 114 -5.27 -27.87 33.23
C ARG A 114 -6.30 -27.72 32.10
N ARG A 115 -7.27 -26.82 32.28
CA ARG A 115 -8.29 -26.50 31.27
C ARG A 115 -7.73 -25.70 30.09
N ALA A 116 -6.78 -24.79 30.33
CA ALA A 116 -6.07 -24.06 29.28
C ALA A 116 -5.13 -24.96 28.45
N LEU A 117 -4.57 -26.00 29.07
CA LEU A 117 -3.65 -26.95 28.42
C LEU A 117 -4.35 -28.18 27.81
N GLY A 118 -5.69 -28.25 27.87
CA GLY A 118 -6.47 -29.28 27.18
C GLY A 118 -6.28 -30.72 27.67
N VAL A 119 -5.78 -30.94 28.90
CA VAL A 119 -5.52 -32.28 29.43
C VAL A 119 -6.82 -32.90 29.97
N ALA A 120 -7.42 -33.81 29.20
CA ALA A 120 -8.65 -34.52 29.57
C ALA A 120 -8.46 -35.46 30.79
N GLU A 121 -9.43 -35.47 31.71
CA GLU A 121 -9.42 -36.32 32.89
C GLU A 121 -9.89 -37.75 32.55
N GLN A 122 -9.06 -38.77 32.85
CA GLN A 122 -9.47 -40.18 32.79
C GLN A 122 -10.29 -40.53 34.05
N PRO A 123 -11.50 -41.11 33.90
CA PRO A 123 -12.31 -41.54 35.03
C PRO A 123 -11.78 -42.87 35.60
N ARG A 124 -11.96 -43.07 36.91
CA ARG A 124 -11.81 -44.38 37.56
C ARG A 124 -13.09 -45.18 37.45
#